data_AF-A0AA42ZM05-F1
#
_entry.id   AF-A0AA42ZM05-F1
#
_cell.length_a   1.000
_cell.length_b   1.000
_cell.length_c   1.000
_cell.angle_alpha   90.00
_cell.angle_beta   90.00
_cell.angle_gamma   90.00
#
_symmetry.space_group_name_H-M   'P 1'
#
loop_
_entity.id
_entity.type
_entity.pdbx_description
1 polymer ?
#
loop_
_entity_poly.entity_id
_entity_poly.type
_entity_poly.pdbx_seq_one_letter_code
_entity_poly.pdbx_strand_id
1 'polypeptide(L)'
;MGILEVFIAFVAGLGLLLIGIPIGAVMVALGTVGGVLAFGTPFIESIGNVVWGVQNENILTAIPLFVLMGEILLRSGIADRMYGALSVWLGRLPGGLLHTNIGCCSLFAATTGSSVATAATIGTVALPALNERGYPKHQSLGSLAAGGTLGILIPPSIALLIYGSLTNNS
;
A
#
# COMPACT_ATOMS: atom_id res chain seq x y z
N MET A 1 28.37 11.86 -14.32
CA MET A 1 28.12 10.73 -13.40
C MET A 1 28.85 9.51 -13.90
N GLY A 2 29.83 9.02 -13.14
CA GLY A 2 30.54 7.78 -13.44
C GLY A 2 29.74 6.55 -12.98
N ILE A 3 29.99 5.40 -13.59
CA ILE A 3 29.36 4.12 -13.20
C ILE A 3 29.65 3.76 -11.73
N LEU A 4 30.80 4.22 -11.22
CA LEU A 4 31.24 4.03 -9.84
C LEU A 4 30.38 4.83 -8.85
N GLU A 5 30.00 6.07 -9.16
CA GLU A 5 29.17 6.90 -8.28
C GLU A 5 27.77 6.32 -8.14
N VAL A 6 27.21 5.84 -9.26
CA VAL A 6 25.91 5.15 -9.28
C VAL A 6 25.97 3.86 -8.46
N PHE A 7 27.05 3.10 -8.58
CA PHE A 7 27.25 1.88 -7.80
C PHE A 7 27.38 2.18 -6.30
N ILE A 8 28.12 3.21 -5.91
CA ILE A 8 28.25 3.64 -4.51
C ILE A 8 26.89 4.08 -3.95
N ALA A 9 26.13 4.90 -4.69
CA ALA A 9 24.79 5.34 -4.28
C ALA A 9 23.83 4.16 -4.11
N PHE A 10 23.89 3.17 -5.00
CA PHE A 10 23.07 1.96 -4.93
C PHE A 10 23.41 1.10 -3.70
N VAL A 11 24.70 0.85 -3.46
CA VAL A 11 25.15 0.08 -2.29
C VAL A 11 24.86 0.83 -0.99
N ALA A 12 25.04 2.14 -0.95
CA ALA A 12 24.67 2.98 0.19
C ALA A 12 23.16 2.92 0.47
N GLY A 13 22.32 2.94 -0.56
CA GLY A 13 20.88 2.75 -0.44
C GLY A 13 20.51 1.41 0.14
N LEU A 14 21.07 0.32 -0.39
CA LEU A 14 20.85 -1.01 0.16
C LEU A 14 21.32 -1.11 1.63
N GLY A 15 22.47 -0.52 1.97
CA GLY A 15 22.98 -0.48 3.33
C GLY A 15 22.05 0.25 4.30
N LEU A 16 21.56 1.44 3.92
CA LEU A 16 20.62 2.22 4.73
C LEU A 16 19.28 1.48 4.93
N LEU A 17 18.80 0.78 3.90
CA LEU A 17 17.59 -0.05 3.99
C LEU A 17 17.79 -1.26 4.90
N LEU A 18 18.97 -1.90 4.87
CA LEU A 18 19.31 -3.02 5.77
C LEU A 18 19.35 -2.61 7.24
N ILE A 19 19.70 -1.35 7.53
CA ILE A 19 19.68 -0.76 8.88
C ILE A 19 18.23 -0.49 9.35
N GLY A 20 17.24 -0.69 8.48
CA GLY A 20 15.82 -0.51 8.80
C GLY A 20 15.33 0.92 8.67
N ILE A 21 16.09 1.80 8.00
CA ILE A 21 15.65 3.17 7.75
C ILE A 21 14.50 3.15 6.73
N PRO A 22 13.40 3.88 6.97
CA PRO A 22 12.29 3.97 6.04
C PRO A 22 12.74 4.41 4.64
N ILE A 23 12.24 3.73 3.60
CA ILE A 23 12.62 3.98 2.19
C ILE A 23 12.54 5.45 1.81
N GLY A 24 11.50 6.17 2.26
CA GLY A 24 11.34 7.60 1.98
C GLY A 24 12.51 8.45 2.51
N ALA A 25 12.99 8.17 3.72
CA ALA A 25 14.13 8.86 4.29
C ALA A 25 15.44 8.53 3.55
N VAL A 26 15.60 7.27 3.12
CA VAL A 26 16.74 6.85 2.29
C VAL A 26 16.74 7.56 0.95
N MET A 27 15.59 7.65 0.28
CA MET A 27 15.43 8.35 -1.00
C MET A 27 15.70 9.84 -0.88
N VAL A 28 15.20 10.51 0.17
CA VAL A 28 15.48 11.92 0.42
C VAL A 28 16.96 12.13 0.67
N ALA A 29 17.58 11.34 1.55
CA ALA A 29 19.00 11.49 1.90
C ALA A 29 19.92 11.26 0.70
N LEU A 30 19.74 10.15 -0.03
CA LEU A 30 20.58 9.86 -1.20
C LEU A 30 20.29 10.79 -2.38
N GLY A 31 19.02 11.15 -2.59
CA GLY A 31 18.62 12.10 -3.63
C GLY A 31 19.20 13.49 -3.38
N THR A 32 19.18 13.97 -2.13
CA THR A 32 19.78 15.27 -1.79
C THR A 32 21.31 15.23 -1.83
N VAL A 33 21.94 14.26 -1.17
CA VAL A 33 23.42 14.16 -1.17
C VAL A 33 23.95 13.94 -2.58
N GLY A 34 23.37 13.00 -3.34
CA GLY A 34 23.75 12.74 -4.72
C GLY A 34 23.48 13.92 -5.66
N GLY A 35 22.33 14.58 -5.50
CA GLY A 35 21.97 15.76 -6.29
C GLY A 35 22.90 16.95 -6.05
N VAL A 36 23.26 17.22 -4.80
CA VAL A 36 24.22 18.29 -4.45
C VAL A 36 25.62 17.97 -4.96
N LEU A 37 26.09 16.72 -4.83
CA LEU A 37 27.41 16.32 -5.33
C LEU A 37 27.51 16.38 -6.86
N ALA A 38 26.42 16.08 -7.58
CA ALA A 38 26.41 16.04 -9.03
C ALA A 38 26.16 17.40 -9.69
N PHE A 39 25.29 18.24 -9.10
CA PHE A 39 24.79 19.46 -9.73
C PHE A 39 25.07 20.73 -8.91
N GLY A 40 25.56 20.62 -7.66
CA GLY A 40 25.92 21.75 -6.81
C GLY A 40 24.72 22.48 -6.20
N THR A 41 24.90 23.78 -5.90
CA THR A 41 23.86 24.65 -5.33
C THR A 41 22.60 24.83 -6.19
N PRO A 42 22.63 24.82 -7.54
CA PRO A 42 21.43 24.91 -8.38
C PRO A 42 20.40 23.78 -8.14
N PHE A 43 20.86 22.61 -7.68
CA PHE A 43 19.95 21.52 -7.32
C PHE A 43 19.07 21.90 -6.12
N ILE A 44 19.66 22.52 -5.10
CA ILE A 44 18.97 22.92 -3.86
C ILE A 44 17.87 23.94 -4.17
N GLU A 45 18.15 24.89 -5.06
CA GLU A 45 17.16 25.88 -5.51
C GLU A 45 16.01 25.25 -6.30
N SER A 46 16.30 24.17 -7.04
CA SER A 46 15.31 23.46 -7.86
C SER A 46 14.39 22.54 -7.05
N ILE A 47 14.83 22.04 -5.89
CA ILE A 47 14.01 21.18 -5.01
C ILE A 47 12.68 21.85 -4.66
N GLY A 48 12.69 23.15 -4.38
CA GLY A 48 11.47 23.89 -3.99
C GLY A 48 10.37 23.81 -5.06
N ASN A 49 10.74 24.03 -6.32
CA ASN A 49 9.80 23.93 -7.45
C ASN A 49 9.30 22.50 -7.67
N VAL A 50 10.17 21.51 -7.53
CA VAL A 50 9.77 20.09 -7.65
C VAL A 50 8.79 19.71 -6.54
N VAL A 51 9.08 20.06 -5.29
CA VAL A 51 8.19 19.79 -4.14
C VAL A 51 6.85 20.51 -4.30
N TRP A 52 6.87 21.78 -4.74
CA TRP A 52 5.65 22.54 -5.01
C TRP A 52 4.80 21.91 -6.12
N GLY A 53 5.43 21.41 -7.19
CA GLY A 53 4.76 20.71 -8.27
C GLY A 53 4.05 19.45 -7.79
N VAL A 54 4.74 18.61 -7.01
CA VAL A 54 4.15 17.41 -6.42
C VAL A 54 2.97 17.76 -5.49
N GLN A 55 3.09 18.80 -4.67
CA GLN A 55 2.00 19.20 -3.77
C GLN A 55 0.75 19.72 -4.47
N ASN A 56 0.88 20.28 -5.69
CA ASN A 56 -0.24 20.77 -6.49
C ASN A 56 -0.83 19.70 -7.44
N GLU A 57 -0.36 18.46 -7.35
CA GLU A 57 -0.85 17.39 -8.19
C GLU A 57 -2.25 16.94 -7.74
N ASN A 58 -3.27 17.19 -8.58
CA ASN A 58 -4.66 16.88 -8.26
C ASN A 58 -4.89 15.38 -7.99
N ILE A 59 -4.10 14.50 -8.61
CA ILE A 59 -4.17 13.05 -8.44
C ILE A 59 -3.80 12.65 -7.00
N LEU A 60 -2.85 13.34 -6.37
CA LEU A 60 -2.42 13.02 -5.00
C LEU A 60 -3.47 13.38 -3.94
N THR A 61 -4.37 14.34 -4.23
CA THR A 61 -5.53 14.67 -3.38
C THR A 61 -6.49 13.49 -3.22
N ALA A 62 -6.54 12.56 -4.19
CA ALA A 62 -7.36 11.37 -4.07
C ALA A 62 -6.85 10.44 -2.96
N ILE A 63 -5.55 10.41 -2.66
CA ILE A 63 -4.95 9.47 -1.69
C ILE A 63 -5.54 9.65 -0.28
N PRO A 64 -5.56 10.86 0.32
CA PRO A 64 -6.22 11.08 1.61
C PRO A 64 -7.70 10.69 1.61
N LEU A 65 -8.42 10.94 0.51
CA LEU A 65 -9.85 10.61 0.40
C LEU A 65 -10.07 9.09 0.37
N PHE A 66 -9.20 8.32 -0.30
CA PHE A 66 -9.23 6.86 -0.28
C PHE A 66 -8.95 6.29 1.12
N VAL A 67 -7.98 6.87 1.84
CA VAL A 67 -7.68 6.50 3.23
C VAL A 67 -8.87 6.81 4.15
N LEU A 68 -9.46 8.01 4.01
CA LEU A 68 -10.64 8.43 4.78
C LEU A 68 -11.82 7.50 4.53
N MET A 69 -12.09 7.15 3.28
CA MET A 69 -13.16 6.22 2.93
C MET A 69 -12.94 4.84 3.55
N GLY A 70 -11.71 4.34 3.56
CA GLY A 70 -11.38 3.09 4.24
C GLY A 70 -11.66 3.12 5.73
N GLU A 71 -11.32 4.22 6.40
CA GLU A 71 -11.63 4.41 7.82
C GLU A 71 -13.15 4.49 8.07
N ILE A 72 -13.91 5.16 7.20
CA ILE A 72 -15.38 5.23 7.27
C ILE A 72 -15.99 3.83 7.10
N LEU A 73 -15.53 3.04 6.13
CA LEU A 73 -16.00 1.67 5.90
C LEU A 73 -15.72 0.75 7.09
N LEU A 74 -14.55 0.91 7.73
CA LEU A 74 -14.19 0.19 8.94
C LEU A 74 -15.10 0.58 10.11
N ARG A 75 -15.23 1.89 10.42
CA ARG A 75 -15.98 2.38 11.59
C ARG A 75 -17.50 2.23 11.46
N SER A 76 -18.03 2.19 10.24
CA SER A 76 -19.47 2.02 10.00
C SER A 76 -19.96 0.58 10.17
N GLY A 77 -19.07 -0.39 10.40
CA GLY A 77 -19.42 -1.82 10.49
C GLY A 77 -19.81 -2.44 9.15
N ILE A 78 -19.54 -1.76 8.03
CA ILE A 78 -19.76 -2.30 6.68
C ILE A 78 -18.83 -3.50 6.44
N ALA A 79 -17.59 -3.45 6.95
CA ALA A 79 -16.64 -4.55 6.85
C ALA A 79 -17.20 -5.87 7.46
N ASP A 80 -17.82 -5.80 8.65
CA ASP A 80 -18.45 -6.95 9.30
C ASP A 80 -19.62 -7.51 8.49
N ARG A 81 -20.51 -6.64 7.99
CA ARG A 81 -21.66 -7.04 7.17
C ARG A 81 -21.22 -7.66 5.85
N MET A 82 -20.18 -7.10 5.24
CA MET A 82 -19.59 -7.60 4.01
C MET A 82 -18.98 -8.99 4.23
N TYR A 83 -18.25 -9.18 5.33
CA TYR A 83 -17.71 -10.50 5.70
C TYR A 83 -18.82 -11.53 5.93
N GLY A 84 -19.89 -11.15 6.62
CA GLY A 84 -21.09 -11.97 6.78
C GLY A 84 -21.69 -12.40 5.44
N ALA A 85 -21.95 -11.45 4.54
CA ALA A 85 -22.54 -11.71 3.23
C ALA A 85 -21.65 -12.62 2.36
N LEU A 86 -20.36 -12.32 2.25
CA LEU A 86 -19.42 -13.15 1.48
C LEU A 86 -19.22 -14.53 2.11
N SER A 87 -19.33 -14.65 3.43
CA SER A 87 -19.24 -15.97 4.10
C SER A 87 -20.40 -16.89 3.71
N VAL A 88 -21.59 -16.35 3.44
CA VAL A 88 -22.74 -17.13 2.97
C VAL A 88 -22.55 -17.57 1.52
N TRP A 89 -22.03 -16.69 0.67
CA TRP A 89 -21.79 -17.00 -0.75
C TRP A 89 -20.63 -17.98 -0.95
N LEU A 90 -19.48 -17.71 -0.32
CA LEU A 90 -18.25 -18.47 -0.52
C LEU A 90 -18.08 -19.63 0.45
N GLY A 91 -18.86 -19.69 1.54
CA GLY A 91 -18.81 -20.77 2.51
C GLY A 91 -19.18 -22.15 1.97
N ARG A 92 -19.83 -22.21 0.79
CA ARG A 92 -20.16 -23.48 0.10
C ARG A 92 -18.99 -24.09 -0.68
N LEU A 93 -17.90 -23.34 -0.87
CA LEU A 93 -16.72 -23.81 -1.60
C LEU A 93 -15.79 -24.64 -0.69
N PRO A 94 -15.09 -25.66 -1.22
CA PRO A 94 -14.06 -26.36 -0.46
C PRO A 94 -12.94 -25.38 -0.07
N GLY A 95 -12.71 -25.21 1.24
CA GLY A 95 -11.86 -24.16 1.82
C GLY A 95 -12.63 -23.04 2.55
N GLY A 96 -13.97 -23.01 2.40
CA GLY A 96 -14.90 -22.23 3.20
C GLY A 96 -14.50 -20.77 3.39
N LEU A 97 -14.23 -20.39 4.65
CA LEU A 97 -13.96 -19.01 5.02
C LEU A 97 -12.62 -18.45 4.51
N LEU A 98 -11.69 -19.29 4.08
CA LEU A 98 -10.42 -18.81 3.52
C LEU A 98 -10.66 -18.05 2.21
N HIS A 99 -11.61 -18.52 1.38
CA HIS A 99 -12.03 -17.83 0.17
C HIS A 99 -12.79 -16.53 0.49
N THR A 100 -13.61 -16.55 1.54
CA THR A 100 -14.27 -15.33 2.06
C THR A 100 -13.25 -14.25 2.41
N ASN A 101 -12.11 -14.63 2.99
CA ASN A 101 -11.06 -13.68 3.36
C ASN A 101 -10.45 -13.01 2.12
N ILE A 102 -10.16 -13.79 1.08
CA ILE A 102 -9.66 -13.28 -0.21
C ILE A 102 -10.70 -12.37 -0.86
N GLY A 103 -11.96 -12.81 -0.93
CA GLY A 103 -13.04 -12.02 -1.52
C GLY A 103 -13.29 -10.71 -0.78
N CYS A 104 -13.31 -10.72 0.55
CA CYS A 104 -13.45 -9.52 1.36
C CYS A 104 -12.25 -8.58 1.21
N CYS A 105 -11.03 -9.12 1.22
CA CYS A 105 -9.85 -8.30 0.96
C CYS A 105 -9.91 -7.67 -0.43
N SER A 106 -10.27 -8.42 -1.46
CA SER A 106 -10.40 -7.89 -2.82
C SER A 106 -11.46 -6.79 -2.92
N LEU A 107 -12.65 -6.99 -2.34
CA LEU A 107 -13.74 -6.01 -2.41
C LEU A 107 -13.44 -4.75 -1.59
N PHE A 108 -12.89 -4.92 -0.39
CA PHE A 108 -12.49 -3.80 0.46
C PHE A 108 -11.30 -3.05 -0.12
N ALA A 109 -10.35 -3.76 -0.73
CA ALA A 109 -9.23 -3.11 -1.40
C ALA A 109 -9.65 -2.39 -2.67
N ALA A 110 -10.63 -2.90 -3.43
CA ALA A 110 -11.21 -2.19 -4.56
C ALA A 110 -11.81 -0.84 -4.15
N THR A 111 -12.33 -0.75 -2.92
CA THR A 111 -12.79 0.54 -2.38
C THR A 111 -11.63 1.36 -1.84
N THR A 112 -10.81 0.83 -0.94
CA THR A 112 -9.84 1.63 -0.16
C THR A 112 -8.52 1.89 -0.87
N GLY A 113 -8.23 1.14 -1.93
CA GLY A 113 -7.01 1.25 -2.72
C GLY A 113 -5.71 0.98 -1.94
N SER A 114 -5.78 0.42 -0.74
CA SER A 114 -4.66 0.24 0.18
C SER A 114 -4.57 -1.19 0.73
N SER A 115 -3.48 -1.89 0.39
CA SER A 115 -3.20 -3.26 0.87
C SER A 115 -3.02 -3.33 2.38
N VAL A 116 -2.32 -2.37 2.98
CA VAL A 116 -2.06 -2.35 4.43
C VAL A 116 -3.34 -2.04 5.21
N ALA A 117 -4.13 -1.06 4.75
CA ALA A 117 -5.40 -0.73 5.39
C ALA A 117 -6.40 -1.89 5.27
N THR A 118 -6.42 -2.58 4.12
CA THR A 118 -7.25 -3.77 3.90
C THR A 118 -6.88 -4.90 4.85
N ALA A 119 -5.59 -5.23 4.95
CA ALA A 119 -5.13 -6.31 5.85
C ALA A 119 -5.41 -5.97 7.32
N ALA A 120 -5.23 -4.71 7.72
CA ALA A 120 -5.55 -4.25 9.07
C ALA A 120 -7.06 -4.34 9.36
N THR A 121 -7.91 -3.85 8.46
CA THR A 121 -9.37 -3.81 8.62
C THR A 121 -10.00 -5.21 8.54
N ILE A 122 -9.73 -5.96 7.47
CA ILE A 122 -10.32 -7.29 7.31
C ILE A 122 -9.72 -8.25 8.34
N GLY A 123 -8.46 -8.04 8.75
CA GLY A 123 -7.84 -8.82 9.81
C GLY A 123 -8.56 -8.74 11.15
N THR A 124 -9.08 -7.57 11.54
CA THR A 124 -9.82 -7.43 12.82
C THR A 124 -11.14 -8.21 12.83
N VAL A 125 -11.77 -8.39 11.67
CA VAL A 125 -13.04 -9.11 11.51
C VAL A 125 -12.82 -10.61 11.24
N ALA A 126 -11.90 -10.94 10.34
CA ALA A 126 -11.71 -12.29 9.84
C ALA A 126 -10.95 -13.20 10.82
N LEU A 127 -9.93 -12.68 11.52
CA LEU A 127 -9.13 -13.48 12.46
C LEU A 127 -9.95 -14.06 13.62
N PRO A 128 -10.79 -13.29 14.35
CA PRO A 128 -11.64 -13.86 15.39
C PRO A 128 -12.67 -14.84 14.82
N ALA A 129 -13.32 -14.50 13.69
CA ALA A 129 -14.32 -15.37 13.05
C ALA A 129 -13.75 -16.72 12.57
N LEU A 130 -12.53 -16.72 12.04
CA LEU A 130 -11.82 -17.95 11.63
C LEU A 130 -11.39 -18.78 12.85
N ASN A 131 -10.94 -18.12 13.92
CA ASN A 131 -10.52 -18.78 15.15
C ASN A 131 -11.71 -19.48 15.85
N GLU A 132 -12.87 -18.84 15.92
CA GLU A 132 -14.11 -19.43 16.47
C GLU A 132 -14.56 -20.68 15.70
N ARG A 133 -14.30 -20.73 14.39
CA ARG A 133 -14.66 -21.87 13.53
C ARG A 133 -13.54 -22.92 13.39
N GLY A 134 -12.48 -22.82 14.21
CA GLY A 134 -11.42 -23.82 14.31
C GLY A 134 -10.42 -23.83 13.16
N TYR A 135 -10.29 -22.73 12.39
CA TYR A 135 -9.29 -22.66 11.33
C TYR A 135 -7.86 -22.46 11.91
N PRO A 136 -6.84 -23.13 11.34
CA PRO A 136 -5.47 -22.96 11.80
C PRO A 136 -4.95 -21.55 11.48
N LYS A 137 -4.40 -20.89 12.50
CA LYS A 137 -3.93 -19.49 12.45
C LYS A 137 -2.99 -19.20 11.27
N HIS A 138 -2.13 -20.15 10.89
CA HIS A 138 -1.22 -20.01 9.76
C HIS A 138 -1.96 -19.86 8.42
N GLN A 139 -3.01 -20.65 8.17
CA GLN A 139 -3.80 -20.55 6.93
C GLN A 139 -4.64 -19.27 6.90
N SER A 140 -5.18 -18.85 8.05
CA SER A 140 -5.90 -17.59 8.19
C SER A 140 -5.01 -16.39 7.87
N LEU A 141 -3.81 -16.34 8.45
CA LEU A 141 -2.83 -15.28 8.15
C LEU A 141 -2.33 -15.34 6.71
N GLY A 142 -2.09 -16.53 6.17
CA GLY A 142 -1.69 -16.71 4.77
C GLY A 142 -2.73 -16.21 3.77
N SER A 143 -4.01 -16.54 3.99
CA SER A 143 -5.12 -16.05 3.15
C SER A 143 -5.31 -14.53 3.26
N LEU A 144 -5.12 -13.96 4.45
CA LEU A 144 -5.19 -12.51 4.67
C LEU A 144 -4.02 -11.79 3.97
N ALA A 145 -2.80 -12.33 4.09
CA ALA A 145 -1.62 -11.79 3.44
C ALA A 145 -1.77 -11.84 1.91
N ALA A 146 -2.19 -12.98 1.36
CA ALA A 146 -2.47 -13.13 -0.06
C ALA A 146 -3.58 -12.16 -0.52
N GLY A 147 -4.71 -12.11 0.18
CA GLY A 147 -5.82 -11.21 -0.13
C GLY A 147 -5.44 -9.73 -0.05
N GLY A 148 -4.67 -9.32 0.95
CA GLY A 148 -4.20 -7.95 1.10
C GLY A 148 -3.32 -7.50 -0.06
N THR A 149 -2.49 -8.39 -0.61
CA THR A 149 -1.64 -8.07 -1.78
C THR A 149 -2.42 -7.86 -3.07
N LEU A 150 -3.62 -8.46 -3.23
CA LEU A 150 -4.49 -8.23 -4.40
C LEU A 150 -4.96 -6.77 -4.49
N GLY A 151 -4.98 -6.05 -3.37
CA GLY A 151 -5.47 -4.69 -3.31
C GLY A 151 -4.70 -3.67 -4.15
N ILE A 152 -3.44 -3.96 -4.50
CA ILE A 152 -2.67 -3.10 -5.38
C ILE A 152 -3.14 -3.18 -6.84
N LEU A 153 -3.70 -4.34 -7.23
CA LEU A 153 -4.03 -4.69 -8.61
C LEU A 153 -5.46 -4.32 -9.01
N ILE A 154 -6.38 -4.12 -8.07
CA ILE A 154 -7.79 -3.83 -8.36
C ILE A 154 -8.00 -2.31 -8.40
N PRO A 155 -8.31 -1.71 -9.56
CA PRO A 155 -8.64 -0.29 -9.64
C PRO A 155 -9.97 0.01 -8.94
N PRO A 156 -10.11 1.16 -8.25
CA PRO A 156 -9.09 2.20 -7.97
C PRO A 156 -8.10 1.81 -6.85
N SER A 157 -6.79 1.97 -7.09
CA SER A 157 -5.75 1.74 -6.07
C SER A 157 -4.78 2.92 -5.91
N ILE A 158 -4.33 3.18 -4.68
CA ILE A 158 -3.41 4.29 -4.37
C ILE A 158 -2.10 4.12 -5.15
N ALA A 159 -1.61 2.89 -5.27
CA ALA A 159 -0.40 2.60 -6.03
C ALA A 159 -0.57 2.91 -7.53
N LEU A 160 -1.73 2.60 -8.10
CA LEU A 160 -2.01 2.90 -9.51
C LEU A 160 -2.17 4.40 -9.74
N LEU A 161 -2.74 5.15 -8.78
CA LEU A 161 -2.81 6.62 -8.84
C LEU A 161 -1.42 7.25 -8.82
N ILE A 162 -0.54 6.78 -7.93
CA ILE A 162 0.86 7.23 -7.88
C ILE A 162 1.56 6.88 -9.19
N TYR A 163 1.36 5.67 -9.70
CA TYR A 163 1.95 5.24 -10.97
C TYR A 163 1.46 6.08 -12.16
N GLY A 164 0.16 6.40 -12.23
CA GLY A 164 -0.43 7.27 -13.26
C GLY A 164 0.15 8.68 -13.21
N SER A 165 0.27 9.26 -12.01
CA SER A 165 0.92 10.55 -11.78
C SER A 165 2.37 10.54 -12.23
N LEU A 166 3.15 9.52 -11.89
CA LEU A 166 4.56 9.41 -12.30
C LEU A 166 4.73 9.21 -13.82
N THR A 167 3.79 8.52 -14.45
CA THR A 167 3.85 8.22 -15.91
C THR A 167 3.17 9.32 -16.73
N ASN A 168 2.63 10.36 -16.10
CA ASN A 168 1.91 11.46 -16.75
C ASN A 168 0.78 10.99 -17.69
N ASN A 169 0.20 9.83 -17.39
CA ASN A 169 -0.95 9.25 -18.09
C ASN A 169 -2.15 9.38 -17.16
N SER A 170 -2.78 10.56 -17.22
CA SER A 170 -4.05 10.89 -16.57
C SER A 170 -5.23 10.39 -17.37
#